data_AF-A0A2H6NG12-F1
#
_entry.id   AF-A0A2H6NG12-F1
#
_cell.length_a   1.000
_cell.length_b   1.000
_cell.length_c   1.000
_cell.angle_alpha   90.00
_cell.angle_beta   90.00
_cell.angle_gamma   90.00
#
_symmetry.space_group_name_H-M   'P 1'
#
loop_
_entity.id
_entity.type
_entity.pdbx_description
1 polymer ?
#
loop_
_entity_poly.entity_id
_entity_poly.type
_entity_poly.pdbx_seq_one_letter_code
_entity_poly.pdbx_strand_id
1 'polypeptide(L)'
;STWVYRTGAKCVQGETTDSRRPGIEYHTIGLLRIKPGRGAQTASMSCSDKLARWNVLGWQGALLMHFLQQPIYLPALVVGQCPYSWEALHRAIVARCHLVSHLPDGFQVQELEILQSWLGFIHSHEAAKSCHVLGQGKLVSCGTAISWSAVPEHPLDVTSRGFKQGTSKKRIGSLTSRSRICRMELFHAFLEVVASIPLKNLPETLTA
;
A
#
# COMPACT_ATOMS: atom_id res chain seq x y z
N SER A 1 -2.34 2.51 -31.90
CA SER A 1 -2.89 1.54 -30.93
C SER A 1 -3.50 2.31 -29.77
N THR A 2 -4.83 2.29 -29.59
CA THR A 2 -5.57 3.23 -28.71
C THR A 2 -5.82 2.73 -27.28
N TRP A 3 -5.39 1.52 -26.94
CA TRP A 3 -5.56 0.98 -25.59
C TRP A 3 -4.39 1.38 -24.68
N VAL A 4 -4.62 2.40 -23.87
CA VAL A 4 -3.71 2.81 -22.80
C VAL A 4 -4.30 2.38 -21.46
N TYR A 5 -3.51 1.67 -20.65
CA TYR A 5 -3.89 1.32 -19.29
C TYR A 5 -4.01 2.60 -18.45
N ARG A 6 -5.23 2.90 -18.00
CA ARG A 6 -5.53 4.10 -17.21
C ARG A 6 -5.60 3.79 -15.73
N THR A 7 -5.11 4.71 -14.91
CA THR A 7 -5.33 4.63 -13.47
C THR A 7 -6.71 5.17 -13.12
N GLY A 8 -7.36 4.53 -12.13
CA GLY A 8 -8.54 5.09 -11.52
C GLY A 8 -8.21 6.24 -10.57
N ALA A 9 -7.04 6.24 -9.94
CA ALA A 9 -6.70 7.21 -8.89
C ALA A 9 -6.68 8.65 -9.42
N LYS A 10 -7.22 9.58 -8.64
CA LYS A 10 -7.34 11.00 -8.99
C LYS A 10 -6.11 11.77 -8.51
N CYS A 11 -5.77 12.88 -9.16
CA CYS A 11 -4.73 13.79 -8.67
C CYS A 11 -5.13 14.41 -7.32
N VAL A 12 -4.14 14.71 -6.47
CA VAL A 12 -4.37 15.44 -5.21
C VAL A 12 -4.96 16.82 -5.51
N GLN A 13 -5.90 17.29 -4.68
CA GLN A 13 -6.50 18.61 -4.85
C GLN A 13 -5.46 19.71 -4.60
N GLY A 14 -5.46 20.76 -5.44
CA GLY A 14 -4.49 21.86 -5.35
C GLY A 14 -3.22 21.65 -6.17
N GLU A 15 -2.99 20.46 -6.73
CA GLU A 15 -1.91 20.19 -7.68
C GLU A 15 -2.38 20.30 -9.14
N THR A 16 -1.42 20.23 -10.07
CA THR A 16 -1.67 20.05 -11.51
C THR A 16 -2.61 18.87 -11.74
N THR A 17 -3.47 18.95 -12.76
CA THR A 17 -4.40 17.87 -13.09
C THR A 17 -4.01 17.12 -14.36
N ASP A 18 -4.63 15.97 -14.58
CA ASP A 18 -4.50 15.22 -15.82
C ASP A 18 -4.94 16.08 -17.03
N SER A 19 -4.15 16.05 -18.10
CA SER A 19 -4.43 16.74 -19.38
C SER A 19 -5.69 16.22 -20.09
N ARG A 20 -6.12 14.99 -19.78
CA ARG A 20 -7.32 14.32 -20.33
C ARG A 20 -7.34 14.19 -21.87
N ARG A 21 -6.19 14.39 -22.53
CA ARG A 21 -6.04 14.18 -23.97
C ARG A 21 -6.15 12.68 -24.30
N PRO A 22 -6.47 12.31 -25.56
CA PRO A 22 -6.55 10.91 -25.95
C PRO A 22 -5.22 10.17 -25.80
N GLY A 23 -5.29 8.84 -25.62
CA GLY A 23 -4.10 7.98 -25.61
C GLY A 23 -3.19 8.20 -24.41
N ILE A 24 -1.88 8.25 -24.66
CA ILE A 24 -0.82 8.31 -23.64
C ILE A 24 -0.79 9.66 -22.92
N GLU A 25 -1.30 10.70 -23.55
CA GLU A 25 -1.38 12.06 -23.02
C GLU A 25 -2.59 12.26 -22.09
N TYR A 26 -3.31 11.20 -21.72
CA TYR A 26 -4.45 11.34 -20.82
C TYR A 26 -4.01 11.72 -19.41
N HIS A 27 -3.01 11.02 -18.87
CA HIS A 27 -2.53 11.21 -17.51
C HIS A 27 -1.25 12.03 -17.47
N THR A 28 -1.20 13.01 -16.57
CA THR A 28 0.04 13.74 -16.29
C THR A 28 0.92 12.88 -15.39
N ILE A 29 2.14 12.60 -15.84
CA ILE A 29 3.07 11.72 -15.15
C ILE A 29 3.68 12.42 -13.94
N GLY A 30 4.01 11.66 -12.89
CA GLY A 30 4.74 12.19 -11.72
C GLY A 30 3.86 12.76 -10.61
N LEU A 31 2.60 13.07 -10.89
CA LEU A 31 1.67 13.63 -9.90
C LEU A 31 1.30 12.64 -8.78
N LEU A 32 1.09 13.20 -7.58
CA LEU A 32 0.55 12.48 -6.44
C LEU A 32 -0.94 12.19 -6.64
N ARG A 33 -1.37 11.02 -6.17
CA ARG A 33 -2.72 10.52 -6.43
C ARG A 33 -3.40 9.92 -5.21
N ILE A 34 -4.72 10.01 -5.20
CA ILE A 34 -5.60 9.52 -4.15
C ILE A 34 -6.66 8.56 -4.68
N LYS A 35 -7.08 7.64 -3.82
CA LYS A 35 -8.12 6.65 -4.03
C LYS A 35 -9.41 7.02 -3.27
N PRO A 36 -10.56 6.45 -3.65
CA PRO A 36 -10.81 5.66 -4.85
C PRO A 36 -10.93 6.56 -6.09
N GLY A 37 -10.82 5.95 -7.26
CA GLY A 37 -11.06 6.65 -8.52
C GLY A 37 -12.51 6.99 -8.82
N ARG A 38 -13.43 6.23 -8.22
CA ARG A 38 -14.88 6.38 -8.36
C ARG A 38 -15.51 6.38 -6.97
N GLY A 39 -16.53 7.20 -6.76
CA GLY A 39 -17.16 7.42 -5.46
C GLY A 39 -16.50 8.52 -4.64
N ALA A 40 -16.85 8.57 -3.34
CA ALA A 40 -16.36 9.57 -2.41
C ALA A 40 -14.84 9.45 -2.25
N GLN A 41 -14.15 10.58 -2.38
CA GLN A 41 -12.70 10.67 -2.24
C GLN A 41 -12.31 10.33 -0.80
N THR A 42 -11.31 9.47 -0.62
CA THR A 42 -10.72 9.20 0.70
C THR A 42 -9.36 9.89 0.81
N ALA A 43 -8.81 9.96 2.02
CA ALA A 43 -7.43 10.38 2.23
C ALA A 43 -6.38 9.30 1.88
N SER A 44 -6.79 8.20 1.22
CA SER A 44 -5.87 7.12 0.88
C SER A 44 -5.06 7.46 -0.37
N MET A 45 -3.77 7.69 -0.20
CA MET A 45 -2.82 7.83 -1.32
C MET A 45 -2.78 6.56 -2.20
N SER A 46 -2.32 6.72 -3.44
CA SER A 46 -2.10 5.61 -4.37
C SER A 46 -1.02 4.65 -3.86
N CYS A 47 -1.01 3.41 -4.37
CA CYS A 47 -0.01 2.43 -3.92
C CYS A 47 1.40 2.83 -4.34
N SER A 48 1.58 3.41 -5.54
CA SER A 48 2.89 3.92 -5.98
C SER A 48 3.40 5.03 -5.07
N ASP A 49 2.53 5.94 -4.62
CA ASP A 49 2.96 7.03 -3.73
C ASP A 49 3.30 6.51 -2.32
N LYS A 50 2.59 5.48 -1.84
CA LYS A 50 2.96 4.79 -0.59
C LYS A 50 4.29 4.05 -0.70
N LEU A 51 4.52 3.35 -1.81
CA LEU A 51 5.80 2.69 -2.10
C LEU A 51 6.95 3.70 -2.17
N ALA A 52 6.75 4.83 -2.86
CA ALA A 52 7.73 5.92 -2.91
C ALA A 52 8.06 6.46 -1.50
N ARG A 53 7.03 6.66 -0.65
CA ARG A 53 7.24 7.05 0.75
C ARG A 53 8.05 6.01 1.53
N TRP A 54 7.72 4.72 1.39
CA TRP A 54 8.44 3.65 2.08
C TRP A 54 9.86 3.42 1.54
N ASN A 55 10.12 3.80 0.29
CA ASN A 55 11.46 3.80 -0.31
C ASN A 55 12.40 4.85 0.31
N VAL A 56 11.85 5.79 1.08
CA VAL A 56 12.60 6.84 1.79
C VAL A 56 12.55 6.61 3.30
N LEU A 57 11.34 6.42 3.86
CA LEU A 57 11.11 6.35 5.30
C LEU A 57 11.17 4.92 5.87
N GLY A 58 11.34 3.92 5.01
CA GLY A 58 11.27 2.52 5.40
C GLY A 58 9.85 2.02 5.66
N TRP A 59 9.74 0.72 5.87
CA TRP A 59 8.49 -0.04 6.01
C TRP A 59 8.03 -0.20 7.46
N GLN A 60 8.92 -0.02 8.43
CA GLN A 60 8.68 -0.20 9.87
C GLN A 60 7.64 0.77 10.44
N GLY A 61 7.54 1.98 9.87
CA GLY A 61 6.68 3.03 10.40
C GLY A 61 7.21 3.64 11.71
N ALA A 62 6.55 4.71 12.17
CA ALA A 62 7.08 5.52 13.28
C ALA A 62 7.17 4.74 14.61
N LEU A 63 6.17 3.92 14.93
CA LEU A 63 6.12 3.20 16.21
C LEU A 63 7.29 2.20 16.34
N LEU A 64 7.57 1.40 15.32
CA LEU A 64 8.67 0.44 15.38
C LEU A 64 10.05 1.12 15.31
N MET A 65 10.14 2.30 14.70
CA MET A 65 11.40 3.02 14.59
C MET A 65 12.02 3.38 15.94
N HIS A 66 11.23 3.49 17.01
CA HIS A 66 11.73 3.68 18.37
C HIS A 66 12.69 2.58 18.84
N PHE A 67 12.55 1.36 18.31
CA PHE A 67 13.35 0.20 18.72
C PHE A 67 14.45 -0.16 17.73
N LEU A 68 14.53 0.52 16.58
CA LEU A 68 15.41 0.16 15.48
C LEU A 68 16.55 1.16 15.36
N GLN A 69 17.77 0.65 15.15
CA GLN A 69 18.93 1.50 14.88
C GLN A 69 18.91 2.06 13.46
N GLN A 70 18.27 1.36 12.51
CA GLN A 70 18.19 1.72 11.10
C GLN A 70 16.79 1.41 10.54
N PRO A 71 16.27 2.20 9.59
CA PRO A 71 15.00 1.92 8.93
C PRO A 71 15.05 0.62 8.11
N ILE A 72 13.88 -0.01 7.94
CA ILE A 72 13.74 -1.28 7.22
C ILE A 72 13.37 -0.98 5.76
N TYR A 73 14.23 -1.38 4.84
CA TYR A 73 14.01 -1.26 3.40
C TYR A 73 13.83 -2.62 2.74
N LEU A 74 13.08 -2.65 1.64
CA LEU A 74 13.00 -3.84 0.79
C LEU A 74 14.07 -3.74 -0.29
N PRO A 75 14.83 -4.83 -0.55
CA PRO A 75 15.85 -4.82 -1.60
C PRO A 75 15.24 -4.85 -3.01
N ALA A 76 14.06 -5.45 -3.15
CA ALA A 76 13.42 -5.66 -4.44
C ALA A 76 11.89 -5.52 -4.39
N LEU A 77 11.33 -5.07 -5.51
CA LEU A 77 9.90 -5.10 -5.84
C LEU A 77 9.69 -6.02 -7.05
N VAL A 78 8.97 -7.12 -6.83
CA VAL A 78 8.61 -8.06 -7.89
C VAL A 78 7.16 -7.82 -8.33
N VAL A 79 6.94 -7.53 -9.60
CA VAL A 79 5.62 -7.40 -10.21
C VAL A 79 5.25 -8.69 -10.92
N GLY A 80 4.07 -9.25 -10.62
CA GLY A 80 3.57 -10.45 -11.30
C GLY A 80 3.31 -10.24 -12.80
N GLN A 81 2.90 -11.30 -13.51
CA GLN A 81 2.61 -11.21 -14.93
C GLN A 81 1.41 -10.28 -15.21
N CYS A 82 1.70 -9.05 -15.63
CA CYS A 82 0.75 -8.03 -16.03
C CYS A 82 1.44 -7.01 -16.96
N PRO A 83 0.72 -6.02 -17.53
CA PRO A 83 1.35 -4.92 -18.25
C PRO A 83 2.41 -4.25 -17.36
N TYR A 84 3.65 -4.30 -17.81
CA TYR A 84 4.81 -3.88 -17.04
C TYR A 84 5.62 -2.83 -17.80
N SER A 85 6.11 -1.83 -17.07
CA SER A 85 7.03 -0.83 -17.58
C SER A 85 7.99 -0.49 -16.45
N TRP A 86 9.24 -0.95 -16.59
CA TRP A 86 10.29 -0.65 -15.62
C TRP A 86 10.45 0.87 -15.46
N GLU A 87 10.51 1.61 -16.57
CA GLU A 87 10.64 3.08 -16.55
C GLU A 87 9.51 3.76 -15.77
N ALA A 88 8.27 3.29 -15.93
CA ALA A 88 7.13 3.85 -15.22
C ALA A 88 7.19 3.58 -13.72
N LEU A 89 7.58 2.36 -13.31
CA LEU A 89 7.72 1.97 -11.92
C LEU A 89 8.90 2.68 -11.25
N HIS A 90 10.07 2.67 -11.91
CA HIS A 90 11.28 3.34 -11.45
C HIS A 90 11.03 4.83 -11.23
N ARG A 91 10.42 5.52 -12.20
CA ARG A 91 10.04 6.92 -12.03
C ARG A 91 9.01 7.15 -10.92
N ALA A 92 8.09 6.21 -10.72
CA ALA A 92 7.02 6.36 -9.74
C ALA A 92 7.44 6.06 -8.30
N ILE A 93 8.50 5.29 -8.08
CA ILE A 93 8.89 4.79 -6.76
C ILE A 93 10.29 5.27 -6.36
N VAL A 94 11.23 5.33 -7.31
CA VAL A 94 12.65 5.61 -7.07
C VAL A 94 13.02 7.02 -7.52
N ALA A 95 13.01 7.30 -8.84
CA ALA A 95 13.60 8.53 -9.38
C ALA A 95 12.96 9.82 -8.84
N ARG A 96 11.65 9.81 -8.55
CA ARG A 96 10.97 10.97 -7.95
C ARG A 96 11.46 11.30 -6.54
N CYS A 97 12.04 10.32 -5.84
CA CYS A 97 12.54 10.47 -4.49
C CYS A 97 13.98 11.03 -4.47
N HIS A 98 14.69 11.08 -5.61
CA HIS A 98 16.06 11.63 -5.67
C HIS A 98 16.15 13.12 -5.29
N LEU A 99 15.02 13.83 -5.32
CA LEU A 99 14.93 15.22 -4.88
C LEU A 99 14.84 15.35 -3.35
N VAL A 100 14.60 14.25 -2.63
CA VAL A 100 14.53 14.25 -1.17
C VAL A 100 15.94 14.35 -0.61
N SER A 101 16.16 15.36 0.22
CA SER A 101 17.43 15.66 0.87
C SER A 101 17.20 15.94 2.36
N HIS A 102 18.29 16.11 3.13
CA HIS A 102 18.24 16.41 4.57
C HIS A 102 17.48 15.38 5.40
N LEU A 103 17.70 14.09 5.09
CA LEU A 103 17.13 13.00 5.86
C LEU A 103 17.86 12.82 7.21
N PRO A 104 17.15 12.41 8.28
CA PRO A 104 17.79 12.04 9.54
C PRO A 104 18.78 10.88 9.36
N ASP A 105 19.69 10.72 10.31
CA ASP A 105 20.68 9.66 10.27
C ASP A 105 20.05 8.27 10.09
N GLY A 106 20.67 7.48 9.20
CA GLY A 106 20.20 6.15 8.80
C GLY A 106 19.10 6.12 7.74
N PHE A 107 18.38 7.22 7.53
CA PHE A 107 17.39 7.32 6.45
C PHE A 107 18.05 7.74 5.15
N GLN A 108 17.68 7.05 4.07
CA GLN A 108 18.18 7.34 2.74
C GLN A 108 17.15 6.95 1.68
N VAL A 109 17.30 7.52 0.48
CA VAL A 109 16.55 7.09 -0.70
C VAL A 109 17.20 5.81 -1.22
N GLN A 110 16.43 4.72 -1.29
CA GLN A 110 16.95 3.43 -1.73
C GLN A 110 16.88 3.26 -3.25
N GLU A 111 17.92 2.63 -3.80
CA GLU A 111 17.90 2.14 -5.16
C GLU A 111 17.24 0.75 -5.20
N LEU A 112 15.93 0.75 -5.41
CA LEU A 112 15.10 -0.45 -5.36
C LEU A 112 15.25 -1.28 -6.64
N GLU A 113 15.58 -2.56 -6.51
CA GLU A 113 15.56 -3.49 -7.64
C GLU A 113 14.10 -3.75 -8.08
N ILE A 114 13.77 -3.49 -9.35
CA ILE A 114 12.42 -3.70 -9.87
C ILE A 114 12.45 -4.84 -10.88
N LEU A 115 11.76 -5.92 -10.53
CA LEU A 115 11.73 -7.17 -11.28
C LEU A 115 10.32 -7.48 -11.76
N GLN A 116 10.23 -8.23 -12.86
CA GLN A 116 8.99 -8.82 -13.33
C GLN A 116 9.05 -10.34 -13.22
N SER A 117 8.01 -10.94 -12.65
CA SER A 117 7.82 -12.39 -12.63
C SER A 117 7.01 -12.83 -13.84
N TRP A 118 7.39 -13.97 -14.41
CA TRP A 118 6.65 -14.68 -15.45
C TRP A 118 5.50 -15.51 -14.88
N LEU A 119 5.37 -15.60 -13.56
CA LEU A 119 4.29 -16.35 -12.92
C LEU A 119 2.97 -15.56 -13.05
N GLY A 120 2.05 -16.13 -13.81
CA GLY A 120 0.68 -15.65 -13.92
C GLY A 120 -0.12 -15.94 -12.66
N PHE A 121 -0.81 -14.93 -12.13
CA PHE A 121 -1.79 -15.17 -11.08
C PHE A 121 -3.07 -15.73 -11.71
N ILE A 122 -3.46 -16.94 -11.31
CA ILE A 122 -4.61 -17.67 -11.88
C ILE A 122 -5.95 -16.95 -11.71
N HIS A 123 -6.04 -16.05 -10.71
CA HIS A 123 -7.20 -15.19 -10.48
C HIS A 123 -6.92 -13.72 -10.83
N SER A 124 -5.95 -13.47 -11.71
CA SER A 124 -5.69 -12.15 -12.27
C SER A 124 -6.91 -11.62 -13.03
N HIS A 125 -6.95 -10.31 -13.22
CA HIS A 125 -8.02 -9.68 -13.98
C HIS A 125 -8.04 -10.16 -15.45
N GLU A 126 -6.87 -10.40 -16.04
CA GLU A 126 -6.69 -10.95 -17.38
C GLU A 126 -7.22 -12.39 -17.45
N ALA A 127 -6.88 -13.25 -16.48
CA ALA A 127 -7.41 -14.62 -16.39
C ALA A 127 -8.93 -14.64 -16.17
N ALA A 128 -9.43 -13.77 -15.29
CA ALA A 128 -10.87 -13.63 -15.05
C ALA A 128 -11.62 -13.16 -16.30
N LYS A 129 -11.01 -12.30 -17.12
CA LYS A 129 -11.57 -11.88 -18.42
C LYS A 129 -11.58 -12.99 -19.45
N SER A 130 -10.50 -13.78 -19.57
CA SER A 130 -10.45 -14.87 -20.55
C SER A 130 -11.48 -15.95 -20.27
N CYS A 131 -11.80 -16.18 -18.99
CA CYS A 131 -12.84 -17.15 -18.59
C CYS A 131 -14.25 -16.53 -18.53
N HIS A 132 -14.41 -15.23 -18.77
CA HIS A 132 -15.69 -14.56 -18.66
C HIS A 132 -16.58 -14.83 -19.88
N VAL A 133 -17.76 -15.40 -19.65
CA VAL A 133 -18.72 -15.70 -20.73
C VAL A 133 -19.52 -14.45 -21.09
N LEU A 134 -19.69 -14.19 -22.39
CA LEU A 134 -20.57 -13.14 -22.91
C LEU A 134 -21.99 -13.34 -22.35
N GLY A 135 -22.52 -12.34 -21.65
CA GLY A 135 -23.85 -12.38 -21.03
C GLY A 135 -23.87 -12.57 -19.50
N GLN A 136 -22.75 -12.93 -18.85
CA GLN A 136 -22.68 -13.12 -17.39
C GLN A 136 -22.56 -11.81 -16.56
N GLY A 137 -22.93 -10.68 -17.16
CA GLY A 137 -22.84 -9.37 -16.51
C GLY A 137 -21.43 -8.75 -16.58
N LYS A 138 -21.14 -7.84 -15.65
CA LYS A 138 -19.88 -7.09 -15.62
C LYS A 138 -18.94 -7.69 -14.59
N LEU A 139 -17.71 -8.00 -15.01
CA LEU A 139 -16.63 -8.37 -14.10
C LEU A 139 -16.31 -7.23 -13.12
N VAL A 140 -16.32 -7.55 -11.82
CA VAL A 140 -16.01 -6.62 -10.73
C VAL A 140 -14.98 -7.23 -9.77
N SER A 141 -14.12 -6.40 -9.20
CA SER A 141 -13.18 -6.83 -8.16
C SER A 141 -13.92 -7.21 -6.88
N CYS A 142 -13.41 -8.21 -6.16
CA CYS A 142 -13.91 -8.54 -4.83
C CYS A 142 -13.75 -7.34 -3.88
N GLY A 143 -14.76 -7.12 -3.03
CA GLY A 143 -14.72 -6.09 -1.99
C GLY A 143 -14.08 -6.55 -0.67
N THR A 144 -13.61 -7.80 -0.60
CA THR A 144 -12.91 -8.34 0.56
C THR A 144 -11.40 -8.27 0.38
N ALA A 145 -10.68 -8.19 1.50
CA ALA A 145 -9.23 -8.28 1.55
C ALA A 145 -8.83 -9.35 2.56
N ILE A 146 -7.83 -10.15 2.21
CA ILE A 146 -7.26 -11.21 3.04
C ILE A 146 -5.89 -10.73 3.51
N SER A 147 -5.62 -10.85 4.81
CA SER A 147 -4.33 -10.57 5.44
C SER A 147 -3.89 -11.79 6.23
N TRP A 148 -2.65 -12.21 6.03
CA TRP A 148 -2.04 -13.32 6.76
C TRP A 148 -0.57 -13.02 7.02
N SER A 149 -0.08 -13.49 8.15
CA SER A 149 1.33 -13.41 8.55
C SER A 149 1.75 -14.74 9.13
N ALA A 150 2.99 -15.15 8.89
CA ALA A 150 3.59 -16.35 9.47
C ALA A 150 3.95 -16.13 10.96
N VAL A 151 2.94 -15.82 11.78
CA VAL A 151 3.05 -15.63 13.23
C VAL A 151 2.02 -16.56 13.86
N PRO A 152 2.43 -17.55 14.68
CA PRO A 152 1.53 -18.61 15.16
C PRO A 152 0.24 -18.10 15.83
N GLU A 153 0.31 -16.97 16.52
CA GLU A 153 -0.78 -16.36 17.28
C GLU A 153 -1.69 -15.46 16.43
N HIS A 154 -1.35 -15.28 15.13
CA HIS A 154 -2.07 -14.44 14.18
C HIS A 154 -2.74 -15.27 13.08
N PRO A 155 -4.01 -15.68 13.27
CA PRO A 155 -4.78 -16.33 12.23
C PRO A 155 -5.05 -15.37 11.06
N LEU A 156 -5.42 -15.97 9.93
CA LEU A 156 -5.96 -15.31 8.75
C LEU A 156 -7.01 -14.27 9.13
N ASP A 157 -6.84 -13.03 8.68
CA ASP A 157 -7.78 -11.94 8.88
C ASP A 157 -8.43 -11.58 7.54
N VAL A 158 -9.75 -11.79 7.44
CA VAL A 158 -10.52 -11.43 6.24
C VAL A 158 -11.38 -10.22 6.56
N THR A 159 -11.25 -9.17 5.77
CA THR A 159 -11.97 -7.92 5.96
C THR A 159 -12.85 -7.59 4.76
N SER A 160 -13.96 -6.89 5.02
CA SER A 160 -14.85 -6.34 4.01
C SER A 160 -15.25 -4.93 4.43
N ARG A 161 -15.05 -3.95 3.54
CA ARG A 161 -15.33 -2.53 3.81
C ARG A 161 -14.64 -1.99 5.09
N GLY A 162 -13.46 -2.52 5.42
CA GLY A 162 -12.65 -2.10 6.58
C GLY A 162 -12.99 -2.79 7.91
N PHE A 163 -13.94 -3.72 7.93
CA PHE A 163 -14.31 -4.50 9.12
C PHE A 163 -14.06 -5.99 8.90
N LYS A 164 -13.88 -6.76 9.97
CA LYS A 164 -13.80 -8.23 9.87
C LYS A 164 -15.04 -8.79 9.14
N GLN A 165 -14.81 -9.74 8.23
CA GLN A 165 -15.89 -10.39 7.48
C GLN A 165 -16.88 -11.03 8.45
N GLY A 166 -18.18 -10.86 8.18
CA GLY A 166 -19.26 -11.31 9.08
C GLY A 166 -19.63 -10.30 10.18
N THR A 167 -18.94 -9.16 10.28
CA THR A 167 -19.35 -8.07 11.19
C THR A 167 -20.71 -7.51 10.78
N SER A 168 -21.71 -7.62 11.66
CA SER A 168 -23.01 -6.98 11.45
C SER A 168 -22.95 -5.48 11.74
N LYS A 169 -23.89 -4.70 11.18
CA LYS A 169 -23.96 -3.25 11.41
C LYS A 169 -24.02 -2.88 12.90
N LYS A 170 -24.70 -3.71 13.72
CA LYS A 170 -24.83 -3.51 15.18
C LYS A 170 -23.50 -3.72 15.93
N ARG A 171 -22.54 -4.45 15.34
CA ARG A 171 -21.25 -4.76 15.96
C ARG A 171 -20.10 -3.88 15.48
N ILE A 172 -20.35 -2.97 14.54
CA ILE A 172 -19.34 -1.98 14.12
C ILE A 172 -18.89 -1.19 15.36
N GLY A 173 -17.59 -1.19 15.62
CA GLY A 173 -17.00 -0.54 16.80
C GLY A 173 -16.67 -1.48 17.95
N SER A 174 -17.18 -2.72 17.95
CA SER A 174 -16.79 -3.73 18.95
C SER A 174 -15.34 -4.19 18.76
N LEU A 175 -14.72 -4.70 19.81
CA LEU A 175 -13.39 -5.35 19.74
C LEU A 175 -13.35 -6.45 18.68
N THR A 176 -14.41 -7.26 18.60
CA THR A 176 -14.52 -8.38 17.66
C THR A 176 -14.68 -7.97 16.20
N SER A 177 -15.02 -6.71 15.92
CA SER A 177 -15.13 -6.18 14.54
C SER A 177 -13.80 -5.69 13.95
N ARG A 178 -12.79 -5.49 14.81
CA ARG A 178 -11.51 -4.87 14.45
C ARG A 178 -10.62 -5.84 13.70
N SER A 179 -10.09 -5.40 12.56
CA SER A 179 -9.00 -6.08 11.87
C SER A 179 -7.75 -6.07 12.74
N ARG A 180 -6.96 -7.16 12.69
CA ARG A 180 -5.70 -7.26 13.45
C ARG A 180 -4.65 -6.25 13.00
N ILE A 181 -4.74 -5.78 11.76
CA ILE A 181 -3.83 -4.77 11.18
C ILE A 181 -4.41 -3.35 11.24
N CYS A 182 -5.51 -3.13 11.97
CA CYS A 182 -6.01 -1.77 12.18
C CYS A 182 -5.11 -1.01 13.16
N ARG A 183 -5.14 0.33 13.09
CA ARG A 183 -4.28 1.21 13.89
C ARG A 183 -4.33 0.92 15.39
N MET A 184 -5.53 0.63 15.91
CA MET A 184 -5.73 0.38 17.34
C MET A 184 -5.03 -0.90 17.79
N GLU A 185 -5.22 -2.01 17.07
CA GLU A 185 -4.62 -3.29 17.43
C GLU A 185 -3.10 -3.28 17.23
N LEU A 186 -2.59 -2.58 16.19
CA LEU A 186 -1.14 -2.37 16.03
C LEU A 186 -0.54 -1.53 17.16
N PHE A 187 -1.28 -0.54 17.67
CA PHE A 187 -0.82 0.27 18.80
C PHE A 187 -0.83 -0.52 20.12
N HIS A 188 -1.83 -1.38 20.35
CA HIS A 188 -1.81 -2.31 21.50
C HIS A 188 -0.60 -3.25 21.44
N ALA A 189 -0.32 -3.84 20.28
CA ALA A 189 0.87 -4.68 20.10
C ALA A 189 2.17 -3.91 20.38
N PHE A 190 2.24 -2.64 19.96
CA PHE A 190 3.36 -1.77 20.31
C PHE A 190 3.49 -1.55 21.84
N LEU A 191 2.38 -1.28 22.54
CA LEU A 191 2.37 -1.08 24.00
C LEU A 191 2.78 -2.36 24.75
N GLU A 192 2.40 -3.54 24.26
CA GLU A 192 2.84 -4.82 24.82
C GLU A 192 4.36 -4.97 24.73
N VAL A 193 4.96 -4.59 23.59
CA VAL A 193 6.42 -4.56 23.44
C VAL A 193 7.05 -3.57 24.42
N VAL A 194 6.52 -2.34 24.53
CA VAL A 194 7.02 -1.33 25.49
C VAL A 194 6.99 -1.87 26.93
N ALA A 195 5.87 -2.47 27.35
CA ALA A 195 5.71 -3.02 28.68
C ALA A 195 6.64 -4.22 28.97
N SER A 196 7.08 -4.93 27.93
CA SER A 196 8.03 -6.05 28.08
C SER A 196 9.48 -5.61 28.33
N ILE A 197 9.82 -4.34 28.05
CA ILE A 197 11.17 -3.81 28.17
C ILE A 197 11.34 -3.12 29.54
N PRO A 198 12.35 -3.50 30.35
CA PRO A 198 12.64 -2.81 31.60
C PRO A 198 12.87 -1.31 31.39
N LEU A 199 12.39 -0.46 32.29
CA LEU A 199 12.45 1.01 32.16
C LEU A 199 13.85 1.54 31.80
N LYS A 200 14.90 0.97 32.41
CA LYS A 200 16.31 1.32 32.15
C LYS A 200 16.80 1.02 30.73
N ASN A 201 16.08 0.19 29.98
CA ASN A 201 16.39 -0.25 28.63
C ASN A 201 15.41 0.32 27.59
N LEU A 202 14.42 1.12 28.02
CA LEU A 202 13.50 1.76 27.08
C LEU A 202 14.23 2.85 26.29
N PRO A 203 13.94 3.01 25.00
CA PRO A 203 14.45 4.12 24.20
C PRO A 203 14.07 5.47 24.82
N GLU A 204 14.97 6.45 24.82
CA GLU A 204 14.74 7.79 25.39
C GLU A 204 13.48 8.46 24.85
N THR A 205 13.18 8.22 23.57
CA THR A 205 11.96 8.70 22.91
C THR A 205 10.64 8.19 23.52
N LEU A 206 10.70 7.21 24.43
CA LEU A 206 9.55 6.58 25.10
C LEU A 206 9.58 6.73 26.63
N THR A 207 10.58 7.42 27.19
CA THR A 207 10.74 7.59 28.65
C THR A 207 10.40 9.00 29.15
N ALA A 208 10.03 9.91 28.24
CA ALA A 208 9.66 11.29 28.53
C ALA A 208 8.25 11.45 29.12
#